data_AF-A0A962CGE4-F1
#
_entry.id   AF-A0A962CGE4-F1
#
_cell.length_a   1.000
_cell.length_b   1.000
_cell.length_c   1.000
_cell.angle_alpha   90.00
_cell.angle_beta   90.00
_cell.angle_gamma   90.00
#
_symmetry.space_group_name_H-M   'P 1'
#
loop_
_entity.id
_entity.type
_entity.pdbx_description
1 polymer ?
#
loop_
_entity_poly.entity_id
_entity_poly.type
_entity_poly.pdbx_seq_one_letter_code
_entity_poly.pdbx_strand_id
1 'polypeptide(L)'
;MSVQEAEAMFRDQAFQDPGNARQQAARGSYDPGYLSYTMGKLMIMQLREDWLATHAGPSALKTFHDEFLGYGGPPIPLVRAQMLGEPAAAKFWQAPALGPPAN
;
A
#
# COMPACT_ATOMS: atom_id res chain seq x y z
N MET A 1 11.88 -8.43 16.65
CA MET A 1 11.80 -6.99 16.95
C MET A 1 11.10 -6.84 18.29
N SER A 2 11.75 -6.23 19.27
CA SER A 2 11.15 -5.82 20.55
C SER A 2 10.39 -4.50 20.39
N VAL A 3 9.57 -4.16 21.39
CA VAL A 3 8.87 -2.86 21.41
C VAL A 3 9.87 -1.70 21.46
N GLN A 4 10.99 -1.86 22.17
CA GLN A 4 12.04 -0.85 22.26
C GLN A 4 12.75 -0.63 20.92
N GLU A 5 13.03 -1.71 20.18
CA GLU A 5 13.59 -1.63 18.82
C GLU A 5 12.61 -0.92 17.86
N ALA A 6 11.31 -1.22 17.97
CA ALA A 6 10.28 -0.57 17.17
C ALA A 6 10.13 0.93 17.52
N GLU A 7 10.18 1.29 18.80
CA GLU A 7 10.13 2.70 19.25
C GLU A 7 11.32 3.50 18.67
N ALA A 8 12.53 2.93 18.71
CA ALA A 8 13.71 3.55 18.10
C ALA A 8 13.53 3.74 16.59
N MET A 9 13.01 2.73 15.89
CA MET A 9 12.72 2.83 14.46
C MET A 9 11.72 3.95 14.13
N PHE A 10 10.64 4.11 14.92
CA PHE A 10 9.68 5.20 14.71
C PHE A 10 10.29 6.58 14.91
N ARG A 11 11.24 6.73 15.83
CA ARG A 11 11.97 7.98 16.04
C ARG A 11 12.96 8.26 14.92
N ASP A 12 13.75 7.26 14.54
CA ASP A 12 14.91 7.46 13.67
C ASP A 12 14.55 7.42 12.17
N GLN A 13 13.54 6.63 11.80
CA GLN A 13 13.16 6.41 10.40
C GLN A 13 11.85 7.11 10.02
N ALA A 14 10.93 7.25 10.98
CA ALA A 14 9.64 7.91 10.77
C ALA A 14 9.55 9.29 11.44
N PHE A 15 10.64 9.74 12.07
CA PHE A 15 10.78 11.08 12.68
C PHE A 15 9.64 11.44 13.66
N GLN A 16 9.11 10.43 14.36
CA GLN A 16 8.05 10.62 15.33
C GLN A 16 8.57 11.15 16.67
N ASP A 17 7.76 11.93 17.38
CA ASP A 17 8.06 12.30 18.76
C ASP A 17 8.02 11.08 19.70
N PRO A 18 8.64 11.15 20.89
CA PRO A 18 8.73 10.01 21.80
C PRO A 18 7.38 9.43 22.23
N GLY A 19 6.33 10.26 22.37
CA GLY A 19 5.01 9.81 22.78
C GLY A 19 4.35 8.96 21.69
N ASN A 20 4.31 9.48 20.47
CA ASN A 20 3.79 8.77 19.30
C ASN A 20 4.60 7.51 18.99
N ALA A 21 5.93 7.58 19.03
CA ALA A 21 6.79 6.42 18.77
C ALA A 21 6.50 5.25 19.72
N ARG A 22 6.36 5.53 21.02
CA ARG A 22 6.01 4.51 22.02
C ARG A 22 4.62 3.96 21.79
N GLN A 23 3.64 4.82 21.53
CA GLN A 23 2.25 4.39 21.31
C GLN A 23 2.15 3.46 20.10
N GLN A 24 2.84 3.79 19.01
CA GLN A 24 2.83 3.00 17.78
C GLN A 24 3.60 1.69 17.94
N ALA A 25 4.76 1.71 18.60
CA ALA A 25 5.49 0.49 18.94
C ALA A 25 4.66 -0.47 19.80
N ALA A 26 3.90 0.05 20.78
CA ALA A 26 3.00 -0.74 21.59
C ALA A 26 1.79 -1.25 20.79
N ARG A 27 1.16 -0.39 19.98
CA ARG A 27 0.00 -0.77 19.14
C ARG A 27 0.32 -1.93 18.20
N GLY A 28 1.52 -1.95 17.60
CA GLY A 28 1.97 -3.03 16.75
C GLY A 28 2.04 -4.41 17.43
N SER A 29 2.01 -4.49 18.77
CA SER A 29 2.03 -5.75 19.51
C SER A 29 0.65 -6.42 19.66
N TYR A 30 -0.44 -5.68 19.43
CA TYR A 30 -1.80 -6.19 19.68
C TYR A 30 -2.83 -5.85 18.60
N ASP A 31 -2.58 -4.91 17.70
CA ASP A 31 -3.51 -4.56 16.62
C ASP A 31 -3.27 -5.44 15.38
N PRO A 32 -4.14 -6.43 15.07
CA PRO A 32 -3.97 -7.27 13.89
C PRO A 32 -4.15 -6.49 12.57
N GLY A 33 -4.76 -5.30 12.61
CA GLY A 33 -4.97 -4.43 11.44
C GLY A 33 -3.85 -3.42 11.20
N TYR A 34 -2.77 -3.45 11.97
CA TYR A 34 -1.76 -2.39 12.04
C TYR A 34 -1.15 -1.99 10.69
N LEU A 35 -1.00 -2.94 9.76
CA LEU A 35 -0.38 -2.73 8.46
C LEU A 35 -1.36 -2.41 7.32
N SER A 36 -2.67 -2.31 7.60
CA SER A 36 -3.70 -2.21 6.57
C SER A 36 -3.53 -0.99 5.65
N TYR A 37 -3.05 0.14 6.18
CA TYR A 37 -2.78 1.35 5.38
C TYR A 37 -1.76 1.09 4.27
N THR A 38 -0.59 0.55 4.64
CA THR A 38 0.49 0.27 3.68
C THR A 38 0.12 -0.87 2.76
N MET A 39 -0.46 -1.95 3.30
CA MET A 39 -0.88 -3.10 2.51
C MET A 39 -1.91 -2.69 1.44
N GLY A 40 -2.94 -1.95 1.83
CA GLY A 40 -3.95 -1.41 0.92
C GLY A 40 -3.35 -0.51 -0.15
N LYS A 41 -2.50 0.45 0.25
CA LYS A 41 -1.80 1.34 -0.68
C LYS A 41 -1.01 0.57 -1.74
N LEU A 42 -0.20 -0.41 -1.32
CA LEU A 42 0.64 -1.19 -2.25
C LEU A 42 -0.20 -2.05 -3.20
N MET A 43 -1.33 -2.60 -2.73
CA MET A 43 -2.22 -3.35 -3.62
C MET A 43 -2.92 -2.46 -4.64
N ILE A 44 -3.39 -1.27 -4.24
CA ILE A 44 -4.01 -0.30 -5.15
C ILE A 44 -3.00 0.18 -6.19
N MET A 45 -1.76 0.46 -5.78
CA MET A 45 -0.70 0.89 -6.69
C MET A 45 -0.39 -0.20 -7.74
N GLN A 46 -0.30 -1.47 -7.34
CA GLN A 46 -0.04 -2.57 -8.29
C GLN A 46 -1.23 -2.78 -9.23
N LEU A 47 -2.45 -2.78 -8.70
CA LEU A 47 -3.66 -2.91 -9.50
C LEU A 47 -3.74 -1.81 -10.57
N ARG A 48 -3.40 -0.57 -10.21
CA ARG A 48 -3.34 0.55 -11.16
C ARG A 48 -2.31 0.28 -12.26
N GLU A 49 -1.10 -0.17 -11.92
CA GLU A 49 -0.08 -0.46 -12.95
C GLU A 49 -0.52 -1.55 -13.92
N ASP A 50 -1.06 -2.65 -13.40
CA ASP A 50 -1.53 -3.77 -14.23
C ASP A 50 -2.71 -3.35 -15.13
N TRP A 51 -3.62 -2.51 -14.61
CA TRP A 51 -4.73 -1.96 -15.39
C TRP A 51 -4.24 -1.05 -16.53
N LEU A 52 -3.32 -0.12 -16.21
CA LEU A 52 -2.78 0.83 -17.18
C LEU A 52 -1.97 0.15 -18.29
N ALA A 53 -1.39 -1.03 -18.02
CA ALA A 53 -0.65 -1.80 -19.02
C ALA A 53 -1.53 -2.25 -20.21
N THR A 54 -2.84 -2.40 -20.01
CA THR A 54 -3.80 -2.84 -21.04
C THR A 54 -4.85 -1.78 -21.40
N HIS A 55 -4.95 -0.70 -20.62
CA HIS A 55 -5.91 0.39 -20.79
C HIS A 55 -5.21 1.75 -20.95
N ALA A 56 -4.25 1.85 -21.86
CA ALA A 56 -3.49 3.08 -22.08
C ALA A 56 -4.32 4.18 -22.77
N GLY A 57 -4.00 5.44 -22.49
CA GLY A 57 -4.63 6.59 -23.13
C GLY A 57 -4.75 7.81 -22.21
N PRO A 58 -5.17 8.97 -22.75
CA PRO A 58 -5.23 10.21 -22.00
C PRO A 58 -6.25 10.19 -20.83
N SER A 59 -7.27 9.33 -20.90
CA SER A 59 -8.29 9.16 -19.86
C SER A 59 -8.06 7.98 -18.92
N ALA A 60 -6.99 7.20 -19.12
CA ALA A 60 -6.77 5.91 -18.46
C ALA A 60 -6.85 5.97 -16.93
N LEU A 61 -6.22 6.98 -16.31
CA LEU A 61 -6.24 7.17 -14.86
C LEU A 61 -7.64 7.54 -14.35
N LYS A 62 -8.39 8.35 -15.10
CA LYS A 62 -9.76 8.70 -14.72
C LYS A 62 -10.63 7.45 -14.73
N THR A 63 -10.60 6.69 -15.83
CA THR A 63 -11.38 5.46 -15.97
C THR A 63 -11.00 4.44 -14.90
N PHE A 64 -9.71 4.30 -14.58
CA PHE A 64 -9.26 3.46 -13.47
C PHE A 64 -9.89 3.87 -12.13
N HIS A 65 -9.85 5.17 -11.79
CA HIS A 65 -10.41 5.65 -10.53
C HIS A 65 -11.93 5.50 -10.47
N ASP A 66 -12.63 5.82 -11.57
CA ASP A 66 -14.09 5.68 -11.66
C ASP A 66 -14.50 4.21 -11.42
N GLU A 67 -13.82 3.29 -12.10
CA GLU A 67 -14.08 1.85 -11.99
C GLU A 67 -13.75 1.34 -10.59
N PHE A 68 -12.54 1.61 -10.09
CA PHE A 68 -12.08 1.16 -8.78
C PHE A 68 -12.99 1.66 -7.64
N LEU A 69 -13.35 2.95 -7.64
CA LEU A 69 -14.21 3.54 -6.61
C LEU A 69 -15.68 3.11 -6.74
N GLY A 70 -16.12 2.71 -7.93
CA GLY A 70 -17.46 2.20 -8.19
C GLY A 70 -17.80 0.94 -7.39
N TYR A 71 -16.80 0.15 -6.98
CA TYR A 71 -16.99 -1.05 -6.16
C TYR A 71 -17.23 -0.78 -4.66
N GLY A 72 -16.97 0.44 -4.17
CA GLY A 72 -17.10 0.78 -2.75
C GLY A 72 -15.96 0.24 -1.89
N GLY A 73 -16.28 -0.51 -0.83
CA GLY A 73 -15.29 -0.97 0.18
C GLY A 73 -14.97 -2.48 0.27
N PRO A 74 -15.03 -3.31 -0.78
CA PRO A 74 -14.66 -4.72 -0.68
C PRO A 74 -13.13 -4.91 -0.59
N PRO A 75 -12.65 -6.11 -0.21
CA PRO A 75 -11.22 -6.43 -0.24
C PRO A 75 -10.58 -6.18 -1.61
N ILE A 76 -9.43 -5.50 -1.63
CA ILE A 76 -8.72 -5.15 -2.88
C ILE A 76 -8.44 -6.35 -3.79
N PRO A 77 -8.10 -7.56 -3.30
CA PRO A 77 -7.96 -8.74 -4.17
C PRO A 77 -9.22 -9.11 -4.97
N LEU A 78 -10.41 -8.84 -4.43
CA LEU A 78 -11.68 -9.09 -5.12
C LEU A 78 -11.96 -8.01 -6.17
N VAL A 79 -11.69 -6.74 -5.85
CA VAL A 79 -11.76 -5.65 -6.84
C VAL A 79 -10.81 -5.92 -8.00
N ARG A 80 -9.59 -6.35 -7.69
CA ARG A 80 -8.61 -6.75 -8.70
C ARG A 80 -9.15 -7.84 -9.62
N ALA A 81 -9.73 -8.89 -9.05
CA ALA A 81 -10.28 -10.00 -9.83
C ALA A 81 -11.34 -9.51 -10.82
N GLN A 82 -12.24 -8.65 -10.33
CA GLN A 82 -13.32 -8.08 -11.13
C GLN A 82 -12.81 -7.13 -12.22
N MET A 83 -11.86 -6.25 -11.91
CA MET A 83 -11.30 -5.29 -12.86
C MET A 83 -10.43 -5.96 -13.93
N LEU A 84 -9.60 -6.96 -13.57
CA LEU A 84 -8.65 -7.57 -14.51
C LEU A 84 -9.15 -8.87 -15.15
N GLY A 85 -10.26 -9.44 -14.68
CA GLY A 85 -10.74 -10.75 -15.14
C GLY A 85 -9.84 -11.92 -14.73
N GLU A 86 -9.08 -11.76 -13.64
CA GLU A 86 -8.14 -12.74 -13.10
C GLU A 86 -8.67 -13.32 -11.76
N PRO A 87 -8.14 -14.45 -11.25
CA PRO A 87 -8.40 -14.87 -9.88
C PRO A 87 -7.97 -13.81 -8.85
N ALA A 88 -8.65 -13.76 -7.71
CA ALA A 88 -8.32 -12.84 -6.63
C ALA A 88 -6.89 -13.07 -6.13
N ALA A 89 -6.10 -12.00 -6.10
CA ALA A 89 -4.70 -12.04 -5.70
C ALA A 89 -4.29 -10.79 -4.93
N ALA A 90 -3.60 -10.97 -3.80
CA ALA A 90 -2.92 -9.90 -3.09
C ALA A 90 -1.53 -9.67 -3.74
N LYS A 91 -1.47 -8.79 -4.73
CA LYS A 91 -0.21 -8.35 -5.34
C LYS A 91 0.20 -6.99 -4.76
N PHE A 92 1.45 -6.86 -4.33
CA PHE A 92 1.98 -5.63 -3.76
C PHE A 92 2.90 -4.93 -4.74
N TRP A 93 2.69 -3.63 -4.89
CA TRP A 93 3.56 -2.78 -5.69
C TRP A 93 4.98 -2.79 -5.14
N GLN A 94 5.95 -2.81 -6.05
CA GLN A 94 7.36 -2.68 -5.73
C GLN A 94 7.88 -1.40 -6.34
N ALA A 95 8.62 -0.63 -5.55
CA ALA A 95 9.29 0.54 -6.07
C ALA A 95 10.28 0.14 -7.18
N PRO A 96 10.34 0.88 -8.29
CA PRO A 96 11.46 0.76 -9.21
C PRO A 96 12.76 0.89 -8.43
N ALA A 97 13.76 0.06 -8.76
CA ALA A 97 15.07 0.20 -8.18
C ALA A 97 15.55 1.64 -8.37
N LEU A 98 15.82 2.34 -7.26
CA LEU A 98 16.52 3.61 -7.35
C LEU A 98 17.89 3.29 -7.98
N GLY A 99 18.17 3.90 -9.13
CA GLY A 99 19.53 3.89 -9.67
C GLY A 99 20.52 4.42 -8.63
N PRO A 100 21.83 4.19 -8.81
CA PRO A 100 22.83 4.77 -7.92
C PRO A 100 22.62 6.30 -7.81
N PRO A 101 22.86 6.90 -6.63
CA PRO A 101 22.75 8.35 -6.47
C PRO A 101 23.60 9.05 -7.53
N ALA A 102 23.08 10.13 -8.11
CA ALA A 102 23.85 10.95 -9.04
C ALA A 102 25.07 11.50 -8.28
N ASN A 103 26.27 11.26 -8.85
CA ASN A 103 27.54 11.75 -8.33
C ASN A 103 27.61 13.27 -8.28
#